data_AF-A0A9Q9X5B4-F1
#
_entry.id   AF-A0A9Q9X5B4-F1
#
_cell.length_a   1.000
_cell.length_b   1.000
_cell.length_c   1.000
_cell.angle_alpha   90.00
_cell.angle_beta   90.00
_cell.angle_gamma   90.00
#
_symmetry.space_group_name_H-M   'P 1'
#
loop_
_entity.id
_entity.type
_entity.pdbx_description
1 polymer ?
#
loop_
_entity_poly.entity_id
_entity_poly.type
_entity_poly.pdbx_seq_one_letter_code
_entity_poly.pdbx_strand_id
1 'polypeptide(L)'
;MASAGLEILGMLLTVAGWLGGMVACCLPMWRVAAYIGQNIVITQIVWEGLWMNCVVQSTGQMHCRVYDSMLGLPDDLQAARALMVVSTLLGVLGMTLAVAGAKCTNCTSDAANKPRIMLAAGVTFITSGLLLLVAVCWTANGIILDFHNPLLEETQKREFGNSLYFGWGASCLLILGGVIMTQAVPTRVDYSGVKSMSVNRYDRRDYNRMAALGLEILGVTLAVFGWIVGIVSCALPMWKVTAFIGVNIVTAQTIWEGIWMNCVVQSTGQMQCKVYDSMLALSSDLQAARALCVIAIVMGVLGLLLSIVGAKCTNCLEEERAKARVMITAGVTFICAAVMHLIPVCWSAHSIIRSFYDPIIIEAQKREIGTSLYLGWACSALLLIGGGILCCSCPPQEENRYGPPSRMVYSAARSVPPAGFDKRDYV
;
A
#
# COMPACT_ATOMS: atom_id res chain seq x y z
N MET A 1 4.19 25.86 -13.95
CA MET A 1 4.58 24.54 -14.50
C MET A 1 5.73 23.90 -13.73
N ALA A 2 6.87 24.58 -13.49
CA ALA A 2 8.00 24.01 -12.74
C ALA A 2 7.65 23.53 -11.30
N SER A 3 6.77 24.25 -10.59
CA SER A 3 6.38 23.90 -9.22
C SER A 3 5.47 22.67 -9.11
N ALA A 4 4.67 22.37 -10.13
CA ALA A 4 3.79 21.19 -10.13
C ALA A 4 4.59 19.90 -10.40
N GLY A 5 5.58 19.97 -11.32
CA GLY A 5 6.47 18.84 -11.57
C GLY A 5 7.31 18.47 -10.34
N LEU A 6 7.77 19.48 -9.58
CA LEU A 6 8.53 19.27 -8.35
C LEU A 6 7.68 18.67 -7.22
N GLU A 7 6.41 19.08 -7.08
CA GLU A 7 5.47 18.47 -6.12
C GLU A 7 5.22 17.00 -6.43
N ILE A 8 4.97 16.66 -7.70
CA ILE A 8 4.76 15.28 -8.13
C ILE A 8 6.00 14.42 -7.89
N LEU A 9 7.19 14.97 -8.20
CA LEU A 9 8.45 14.31 -7.90
C LEU A 9 8.59 14.05 -6.39
N GLY A 10 8.27 15.03 -5.54
CA GLY A 10 8.28 14.88 -4.08
C GLY A 10 7.32 13.78 -3.59
N MET A 11 6.12 13.70 -4.15
CA MET A 11 5.15 12.63 -3.83
C MET A 11 5.65 11.25 -4.26
N LEU A 12 6.27 11.13 -5.45
CA LEU A 12 6.83 9.86 -5.91
C LEU A 12 8.00 9.39 -5.03
N LEU A 13 8.89 10.31 -4.66
CA LEU A 13 10.03 10.02 -3.78
C LEU A 13 9.57 9.58 -2.38
N THR A 14 8.56 10.25 -1.81
CA THR A 14 8.02 9.88 -0.48
C THR A 14 7.30 8.53 -0.51
N VAL A 15 6.54 8.21 -1.56
CA VAL A 15 5.93 6.88 -1.73
C VAL A 15 7.00 5.79 -1.87
N ALA A 16 8.03 6.01 -2.70
CA ALA A 16 9.14 5.07 -2.84
C ALA A 16 9.89 4.88 -1.51
N GLY A 17 10.15 5.96 -0.79
CA GLY A 17 10.78 5.93 0.53
C GLY A 17 9.93 5.19 1.58
N TRP A 18 8.62 5.40 1.58
CA TRP A 18 7.70 4.68 2.47
C TRP A 18 7.70 3.17 2.20
N LEU A 19 7.69 2.76 0.93
CA LEU A 19 7.81 1.35 0.54
C LEU A 19 9.16 0.75 0.94
N GLY A 20 10.25 1.49 0.76
CA GLY A 20 11.58 1.07 1.23
C GLY A 20 11.64 0.90 2.75
N GLY A 21 10.99 1.80 3.50
CA GLY A 21 10.86 1.71 4.96
C GLY A 21 10.06 0.48 5.42
N MET A 22 8.97 0.15 4.71
CA MET A 22 8.23 -1.09 4.95
C MET A 22 9.07 -2.34 4.71
N VAL A 23 9.82 -2.38 3.60
CA VAL A 23 10.73 -3.49 3.30
C VAL A 23 11.77 -3.65 4.41
N ALA A 24 12.39 -2.55 4.84
CA ALA A 24 13.36 -2.58 5.94
C ALA A 24 12.73 -3.05 7.27
N CYS A 25 11.48 -2.69 7.54
CA CYS A 25 10.75 -3.15 8.74
C CYS A 25 10.50 -4.67 8.73
N CYS A 26 10.18 -5.24 7.57
CA CYS A 26 9.79 -6.64 7.45
C CYS A 26 10.98 -7.61 7.28
N LEU A 27 12.10 -7.15 6.70
CA LEU A 27 13.24 -8.04 6.41
C LEU A 27 14.02 -8.41 7.68
N PRO A 28 14.39 -9.69 7.85
CA PRO A 28 15.13 -10.14 9.02
C PRO A 28 16.65 -9.89 8.96
N MET A 29 17.10 -8.94 8.13
CA MET A 29 18.52 -8.74 7.78
C MET A 29 19.06 -7.39 8.25
N TRP A 30 18.90 -7.06 9.54
CA TRP A 30 19.37 -5.79 10.10
C TRP A 30 20.85 -5.83 10.48
N ARG A 31 21.29 -6.89 11.15
CA ARG A 31 22.70 -7.13 11.45
C ARG A 31 23.08 -8.56 11.13
N VAL A 32 24.33 -8.79 10.80
CA VAL A 32 24.86 -10.11 10.47
C VAL A 32 26.07 -10.42 11.36
N ALA A 33 26.20 -11.67 11.78
CA ALA A 33 27.36 -12.18 12.50
C ALA A 33 27.79 -13.51 11.86
N ALA A 34 29.06 -13.65 11.52
CA ALA A 34 29.60 -14.85 10.90
C ALA A 34 30.51 -15.60 11.89
N TYR A 35 30.05 -16.76 12.35
CA TYR A 35 30.82 -17.61 13.25
C TYR A 35 31.64 -18.59 12.40
N ILE A 36 32.87 -18.19 12.07
CA ILE A 36 33.81 -18.96 11.26
C ILE A 36 35.09 -19.13 12.11
N GLY A 37 35.34 -20.32 12.66
CA GLY A 37 36.50 -20.57 13.51
C GLY A 37 36.94 -22.03 13.51
N GLN A 38 38.22 -22.27 13.82
CA GLN A 38 38.83 -23.61 13.84
C GLN A 38 38.22 -24.56 14.89
N ASN A 39 37.57 -24.03 15.93
CA ASN A 39 36.92 -24.78 17.00
C ASN A 39 35.39 -24.96 16.82
N ILE A 40 34.82 -24.52 15.69
CA ILE A 40 33.38 -24.56 15.45
C ILE A 40 33.08 -25.62 14.38
N VAL A 41 32.28 -26.63 14.75
CA VAL A 41 32.00 -27.82 13.93
C VAL A 41 31.27 -27.47 12.61
N ILE A 42 30.56 -26.35 12.53
CA ILE A 42 29.80 -25.88 11.35
C ILE A 42 29.89 -24.35 11.26
N THR A 43 30.25 -23.79 10.09
CA THR A 43 30.18 -22.36 9.85
C THR A 43 28.71 -21.91 9.78
N GLN A 44 28.38 -20.86 10.55
CA GLN A 44 27.01 -20.35 10.63
C GLN A 44 27.00 -18.82 10.52
N ILE A 45 26.08 -18.31 9.70
CA ILE A 45 25.85 -16.88 9.50
C ILE A 45 24.53 -16.53 10.14
N VAL A 46 24.55 -15.73 11.20
CA VAL A 46 23.36 -15.30 11.94
C VAL A 46 22.94 -13.92 11.44
N TRP A 47 21.76 -13.84 10.86
CA TRP A 47 21.04 -12.62 10.53
C TRP A 47 20.07 -12.29 11.66
N GLU A 48 20.22 -11.13 12.28
CA GLU A 48 19.23 -10.65 13.23
C GLU A 48 18.38 -9.58 12.58
N GLY A 49 17.07 -9.81 12.64
CA GLY A 49 16.06 -8.89 12.17
C GLY A 49 15.37 -8.15 13.30
N LEU A 50 14.46 -7.28 12.90
CA LEU A 50 13.64 -6.55 13.84
C LEU A 50 12.67 -7.50 14.57
N TRP A 51 12.03 -8.44 13.89
CA TRP A 51 10.97 -9.31 14.45
C TRP A 51 11.39 -10.76 14.69
N MET A 52 12.45 -11.22 14.03
CA MET A 52 12.97 -12.59 14.11
C MET A 52 14.47 -12.57 13.84
N ASN A 53 15.19 -13.59 14.28
CA ASN A 53 16.55 -13.88 13.82
C ASN A 53 16.55 -15.14 12.94
N CYS A 54 17.58 -15.29 12.11
CA CYS A 54 17.72 -16.34 11.11
C CYS A 54 19.18 -16.78 11.02
N VAL A 55 19.45 -18.08 11.14
CA VAL A 55 20.79 -18.66 11.10
C VAL A 55 20.95 -19.48 9.83
N VAL A 56 21.85 -19.08 8.93
CA VAL A 56 22.17 -19.80 7.71
C VAL A 56 23.38 -20.71 7.95
N GLN A 57 23.22 -22.01 7.74
CA GLN A 57 24.30 -23.00 7.83
C GLN A 57 25.02 -23.15 6.49
N SER A 58 26.21 -23.75 6.49
CA SER A 58 26.99 -24.05 5.27
C SER A 58 26.25 -24.87 4.21
N THR A 59 25.23 -25.63 4.61
CA THR A 59 24.33 -26.39 3.73
C THR A 59 23.32 -25.51 2.97
N GLY A 60 23.26 -24.21 3.26
CA GLY A 60 22.31 -23.26 2.70
C GLY A 60 20.94 -23.27 3.40
N GLN A 61 20.74 -24.07 4.46
CA GLN A 61 19.51 -24.07 5.25
C GLN A 61 19.48 -22.88 6.21
N MET A 62 18.34 -22.18 6.27
CA MET A 62 18.13 -21.02 7.14
C MET A 62 17.21 -21.39 8.31
N HIS A 63 17.68 -21.26 9.53
CA HIS A 63 16.90 -21.53 10.74
C HIS A 63 16.48 -20.21 11.38
N CYS A 64 15.22 -19.81 11.22
CA CYS A 64 14.70 -18.62 11.86
C CYS A 64 14.00 -18.92 13.20
N ARG A 65 13.98 -17.92 14.08
CA ARG A 65 13.20 -17.94 15.32
C ARG A 65 12.57 -16.57 15.54
N VAL A 66 11.26 -16.54 15.75
CA VAL A 66 10.57 -15.32 16.18
C VAL A 66 10.95 -15.07 17.63
N TYR A 67 11.14 -13.80 18.01
CA TYR A 67 11.46 -13.50 19.40
C TYR A 67 10.24 -13.76 20.30
N ASP A 68 10.34 -14.76 21.16
CA ASP A 68 9.24 -15.24 22.03
C ASP A 68 8.82 -14.24 23.13
N SER A 69 9.69 -13.30 23.50
CA SER A 69 9.41 -12.33 24.57
C SER A 69 10.05 -10.97 24.28
N MET A 70 9.25 -9.91 24.37
CA MET A 70 9.68 -8.53 24.14
C MET A 70 10.71 -8.04 25.17
N LEU A 71 10.69 -8.55 26.41
CA LEU A 71 11.61 -8.14 27.50
C LEU A 71 13.01 -8.77 27.42
N GLY A 72 13.22 -9.76 26.55
CA GLY A 72 14.52 -10.45 26.42
C GLY A 72 15.39 -9.92 25.29
N LEU A 73 14.96 -8.86 24.59
CA LEU A 73 15.63 -8.33 23.41
C LEU A 73 16.50 -7.12 23.81
N PRO A 74 17.68 -6.91 23.19
CA PRO A 74 18.47 -5.71 23.42
C PRO A 74 17.65 -4.43 23.21
N ASP A 75 17.78 -3.48 24.15
CA ASP A 75 17.00 -2.24 24.21
C ASP A 75 17.05 -1.44 22.90
N ASP A 76 18.19 -1.45 22.21
CA ASP A 76 18.39 -0.80 20.91
C ASP A 76 17.41 -1.31 19.84
N LEU A 77 17.12 -2.62 19.84
CA LEU A 77 16.24 -3.26 18.85
C LEU A 77 14.76 -3.04 19.20
N GLN A 78 14.45 -2.96 20.49
CA GLN A 78 13.10 -2.62 20.95
C GLN A 78 12.76 -1.16 20.65
N ALA A 79 13.70 -0.24 20.85
CA ALA A 79 13.55 1.15 20.43
C ALA A 79 13.40 1.28 18.91
N ALA A 80 14.22 0.55 18.13
CA ALA A 80 14.11 0.51 16.68
C ALA A 80 12.73 0.01 16.22
N ARG A 81 12.13 -1.00 16.88
CA ARG A 81 10.77 -1.48 16.57
C ARG A 81 9.74 -0.35 16.65
N ALA A 82 9.73 0.35 17.78
CA ALA A 82 8.80 1.44 18.00
C ALA A 82 8.99 2.56 16.97
N LEU A 83 10.24 2.96 16.72
CA LEU A 83 10.57 4.02 15.74
C LEU A 83 10.15 3.64 14.31
N MET A 84 10.40 2.40 13.88
CA MET A 84 10.01 1.90 12.56
C MET A 84 8.48 1.88 12.37
N VAL A 85 7.74 1.42 13.39
CA VAL A 85 6.26 1.39 13.35
C VAL A 85 5.68 2.81 13.36
N VAL A 86 6.18 3.69 14.22
CA VAL A 86 5.73 5.10 14.24
C VAL A 86 6.06 5.80 12.93
N SER A 87 7.25 5.57 12.37
CA SER A 87 7.66 6.14 11.07
C SER A 87 6.73 5.69 9.94
N THR A 88 6.39 4.40 9.87
CA THR A 88 5.49 3.87 8.83
C THR A 88 4.07 4.41 8.95
N LEU A 89 3.53 4.55 10.18
CA LEU A 89 2.23 5.17 10.44
C LEU A 89 2.20 6.66 10.06
N LEU A 90 3.26 7.41 10.41
CA LEU A 90 3.42 8.81 10.01
C LEU A 90 3.55 8.95 8.49
N GLY A 91 4.15 7.98 7.80
CA GLY A 91 4.18 7.95 6.34
C GLY A 91 2.80 7.78 5.71
N VAL A 92 1.93 6.94 6.30
CA VAL A 92 0.53 6.82 5.86
C VAL A 92 -0.23 8.12 6.07
N LEU A 93 -0.07 8.75 7.24
CA LEU A 93 -0.64 10.07 7.52
C LEU A 93 -0.13 11.12 6.52
N GLY A 94 1.18 11.15 6.25
CA GLY A 94 1.80 12.04 5.29
C GLY A 94 1.25 11.86 3.88
N MET A 95 1.02 10.62 3.44
CA MET A 95 0.42 10.33 2.13
C MET A 95 -1.00 10.89 2.03
N THR A 96 -1.83 10.73 3.07
CA THR A 96 -3.20 11.27 3.04
C THR A 96 -3.22 12.80 3.01
N LEU A 97 -2.35 13.45 3.79
CA LEU A 97 -2.18 14.91 3.79
C LEU A 97 -1.61 15.42 2.46
N ALA A 98 -0.67 14.70 1.85
CA ALA A 98 -0.06 15.05 0.57
C ALA A 98 -1.10 15.03 -0.56
N VAL A 99 -1.93 13.98 -0.60
CA VAL A 99 -3.04 13.89 -1.55
C VAL A 99 -4.00 15.06 -1.34
N ALA A 100 -4.37 15.37 -0.10
CA ALA A 100 -5.27 16.49 0.22
C ALA A 100 -4.70 17.89 -0.09
N GLY A 101 -3.38 18.07 0.03
CA GLY A 101 -2.68 19.35 -0.12
C GLY A 101 -2.15 19.66 -1.52
N ALA A 102 -2.05 18.67 -2.41
CA ALA A 102 -1.50 18.87 -3.76
C ALA A 102 -2.26 19.96 -4.53
N LYS A 103 -1.54 20.77 -5.34
CA LYS A 103 -2.14 21.89 -6.09
C LYS A 103 -3.19 21.47 -7.10
N CYS A 104 -3.05 20.25 -7.65
CA CYS A 104 -4.11 19.65 -8.44
C CYS A 104 -5.34 19.39 -7.55
N THR A 105 -5.20 18.99 -6.29
CA THR A 105 -6.31 18.56 -5.42
C THR A 105 -7.15 19.72 -4.86
N ASN A 106 -8.47 19.61 -4.96
CA ASN A 106 -9.51 20.53 -4.49
C ASN A 106 -10.51 19.81 -3.58
N CYS A 107 -10.00 18.97 -2.68
CA CYS A 107 -10.81 18.27 -1.68
C CYS A 107 -11.17 19.17 -0.48
N THR A 108 -10.49 20.30 -0.30
CA THR A 108 -10.81 21.30 0.73
C THR A 108 -11.49 22.50 0.09
N SER A 109 -12.57 23.00 0.70
CA SER A 109 -13.27 24.20 0.24
C SER A 109 -12.40 25.45 0.33
N ASP A 110 -11.41 25.45 1.24
CA ASP A 110 -10.52 26.57 1.48
C ASP A 110 -9.21 26.42 0.70
N ALA A 111 -9.19 26.96 -0.51
CA ALA A 111 -7.98 27.06 -1.33
C ALA A 111 -6.81 27.76 -0.59
N ALA A 112 -7.10 28.61 0.39
CA ALA A 112 -6.12 29.28 1.24
C ALA A 112 -5.38 28.33 2.21
N ASN A 113 -5.98 27.20 2.60
CA ASN A 113 -5.39 26.26 3.55
C ASN A 113 -4.57 25.14 2.88
N LYS A 114 -4.75 24.91 1.57
CA LYS A 114 -3.97 23.94 0.78
C LYS A 114 -2.45 24.05 0.94
N PRO A 115 -1.81 25.24 0.84
CA PRO A 115 -0.37 25.35 1.05
C PRO A 115 0.05 24.94 2.47
N ARG A 116 -0.80 25.18 3.48
CA ARG A 116 -0.53 24.76 4.87
C ARG A 116 -0.67 23.26 5.05
N ILE A 117 -1.66 22.63 4.40
CA ILE A 117 -1.84 21.16 4.41
C ILE A 117 -0.67 20.48 3.70
N MET A 118 -0.23 21.01 2.55
CA MET A 118 0.93 20.50 1.83
C MET A 118 2.23 20.65 2.63
N LEU A 119 2.40 21.78 3.33
CA LEU A 119 3.52 21.99 4.24
C LEU A 119 3.46 21.02 5.42
N ALA A 120 2.28 20.78 6.01
CA ALA A 120 2.10 19.79 7.05
C ALA A 120 2.43 18.37 6.56
N ALA A 121 2.02 18.01 5.33
CA ALA A 121 2.38 16.74 4.71
C ALA A 121 3.91 16.58 4.57
N GLY A 122 4.58 17.60 4.04
CA GLY A 122 6.04 17.64 3.92
C GLY A 122 6.73 17.49 5.28
N VAL A 123 6.28 18.20 6.31
CA VAL A 123 6.79 18.08 7.68
C VAL A 123 6.57 16.68 8.23
N THR A 124 5.40 16.07 8.04
CA THR A 124 5.14 14.69 8.50
C THR A 124 6.07 13.68 7.83
N PHE A 125 6.37 13.83 6.53
CA PHE A 125 7.34 12.96 5.84
C PHE A 125 8.77 13.19 6.30
N ILE A 126 9.17 14.44 6.56
CA ILE A 126 10.49 14.74 7.14
C ILE A 126 10.60 14.09 8.52
N THR A 127 9.57 14.22 9.38
CA THR A 127 9.58 13.59 10.71
C THR A 127 9.61 12.06 10.63
N SER A 128 8.82 11.46 9.73
CA SER A 128 8.84 10.02 9.45
C SER A 128 10.23 9.56 8.99
N GLY A 129 10.85 10.27 8.04
CA GLY A 129 12.18 9.96 7.52
C GLY A 129 13.28 10.14 8.57
N LEU A 130 13.19 11.15 9.44
CA LEU A 130 14.12 11.35 10.55
C LEU A 130 14.00 10.23 11.60
N LEU A 131 12.79 9.82 11.97
CA LEU A 131 12.60 8.68 12.89
C LEU A 131 13.17 7.38 12.31
N LEU A 132 12.98 7.16 11.00
CA LEU A 132 13.57 6.04 10.28
C LEU A 132 15.11 6.11 10.31
N LEU A 133 15.67 7.28 10.02
CA LEU A 133 17.11 7.51 10.05
C LEU A 133 17.69 7.31 11.45
N VAL A 134 17.02 7.80 12.50
CA VAL A 134 17.43 7.61 13.89
C VAL A 134 17.45 6.11 14.23
N ALA A 135 16.42 5.34 13.86
CA ALA A 135 16.39 3.90 14.12
C ALA A 135 17.56 3.15 13.44
N VAL A 136 17.82 3.45 12.16
CA VAL A 136 18.87 2.80 11.37
C VAL A 136 20.27 3.25 11.82
N CYS A 137 20.47 4.54 12.08
CA CYS A 137 21.77 5.07 12.53
C CYS A 137 22.11 4.65 13.96
N TRP A 138 21.11 4.59 14.86
CA TRP A 138 21.33 4.12 16.23
C TRP A 138 21.78 2.66 16.25
N THR A 139 21.08 1.81 15.50
CA THR A 139 21.45 0.39 15.36
C THR A 139 22.81 0.21 14.69
N ALA A 140 23.13 1.01 13.66
CA ALA A 140 24.46 1.00 13.04
C ALA A 140 25.56 1.43 14.01
N ASN A 141 25.33 2.47 14.83
CA ASN A 141 26.29 2.90 15.85
C ASN A 141 26.56 1.80 16.88
N GLY A 142 25.52 1.08 17.34
CA GLY A 142 25.69 -0.08 18.21
C GLY A 142 26.58 -1.16 17.59
N ILE A 143 26.42 -1.44 16.30
CA ILE A 143 27.26 -2.41 15.57
C ILE A 143 28.72 -1.93 15.49
N ILE A 144 28.96 -0.64 15.24
CA ILE A 144 30.31 -0.07 15.19
C ILE A 144 31.01 -0.16 16.55
N LEU A 145 30.28 0.17 17.62
CA LEU A 145 30.80 0.08 18.99
C LEU A 145 31.14 -1.37 19.35
N ASP A 146 30.28 -2.32 18.99
CA ASP A 146 30.56 -3.75 19.17
C ASP A 146 31.80 -4.19 18.38
N PHE A 147 31.97 -3.72 17.14
CA PHE A 147 33.10 -4.09 16.29
C PHE A 147 34.47 -3.65 16.86
N HIS A 148 34.51 -2.48 17.50
CA HIS A 148 35.71 -1.92 18.12
C HIS A 148 35.94 -2.34 19.57
N ASN A 149 34.99 -3.06 20.18
CA ASN A 149 35.13 -3.50 21.57
C ASN A 149 36.19 -4.61 21.67
N PRO A 150 37.32 -4.39 22.38
CA PRO A 150 38.40 -5.37 22.49
C PRO A 150 38.02 -6.61 23.32
N LEU A 151 36.89 -6.56 24.02
CA LEU A 151 36.39 -7.68 24.83
C LEU A 151 35.66 -8.74 24.00
N LEU A 152 35.30 -8.44 22.76
CA LEU A 152 34.59 -9.37 21.88
C LEU A 152 35.59 -10.15 21.02
N GLU A 153 35.39 -11.48 20.97
CA GLU A 153 36.12 -12.34 20.05
C GLU A 153 35.79 -11.98 18.59
N GLU A 154 36.75 -12.19 17.69
CA GLU A 154 36.62 -11.84 16.27
C GLU A 154 35.43 -12.53 15.58
N THR A 155 35.03 -13.71 16.07
CA THR A 155 33.88 -14.49 15.61
C THR A 155 32.51 -13.95 16.05
N GLN A 156 32.49 -13.04 17.04
CA GLN A 156 31.25 -12.42 17.55
C GLN A 156 31.02 -11.00 17.02
N LYS A 157 31.94 -10.51 16.18
CA LYS A 157 31.80 -9.18 15.58
C LYS A 157 30.62 -9.16 14.61
N ARG A 158 29.82 -8.11 14.74
CA ARG A 158 28.63 -7.89 13.93
C ARG A 158 28.97 -6.96 12.77
N GLU A 159 28.35 -7.18 11.62
CA GLU A 159 28.43 -6.33 10.45
C GLU A 159 27.03 -5.80 10.06
N PHE A 160 27.02 -4.80 9.18
CA PHE A 160 25.78 -4.19 8.69
C PHE A 160 25.00 -5.15 7.78
N GLY A 161 23.73 -5.37 8.10
CA GLY A 161 22.83 -6.14 7.25
C GLY A 161 22.20 -5.33 6.12
N ASN A 162 21.72 -6.02 5.08
CA ASN A 162 21.10 -5.43 3.89
C ASN A 162 19.93 -4.47 4.21
N SER A 163 19.17 -4.76 5.28
CA SER A 163 18.03 -3.96 5.70
C SER A 163 18.41 -2.53 6.09
N LEU A 164 19.59 -2.34 6.69
CA LEU A 164 20.08 -1.00 7.08
C LEU A 164 20.29 -0.11 5.86
N TYR A 165 20.80 -0.66 4.76
CA TYR A 165 20.98 0.08 3.51
C TYR A 165 19.64 0.48 2.89
N PHE A 166 18.64 -0.42 2.89
CA PHE A 166 17.28 -0.07 2.48
C PHE A 166 16.69 1.03 3.38
N GLY A 167 16.92 0.96 4.70
CA GLY A 167 16.50 1.96 5.68
C GLY A 167 17.14 3.34 5.42
N TRP A 168 18.45 3.41 5.18
CA TRP A 168 19.13 4.65 4.82
C TRP A 168 18.59 5.22 3.50
N GLY A 169 18.52 4.40 2.45
CA GLY A 169 17.95 4.83 1.16
C GLY A 169 16.52 5.36 1.30
N ALA A 170 15.67 4.63 2.02
CA ALA A 170 14.30 5.03 2.31
C ALA A 170 14.21 6.35 3.09
N SER A 171 15.03 6.52 4.12
CA SER A 171 15.07 7.75 4.93
C SER A 171 15.49 8.97 4.11
N CYS A 172 16.50 8.82 3.25
CA CYS A 172 16.93 9.87 2.33
C CYS A 172 15.81 10.25 1.35
N LEU A 173 15.13 9.26 0.77
CA LEU A 173 14.01 9.51 -0.15
C LEU A 173 12.82 10.21 0.55
N LEU A 174 12.48 9.80 1.77
CA LEU A 174 11.42 10.44 2.58
C LEU A 174 11.78 11.88 2.95
N ILE A 175 13.02 12.13 3.40
CA ILE A 175 13.47 13.47 3.78
C ILE A 175 13.55 14.37 2.53
N LEU A 176 14.19 13.91 1.45
CA LEU A 176 14.31 14.69 0.21
C LEU A 176 12.93 14.99 -0.38
N GLY A 177 12.06 13.99 -0.46
CA GLY A 177 10.70 14.17 -0.94
C GLY A 177 9.89 15.14 -0.05
N GLY A 178 10.01 15.04 1.27
CA GLY A 178 9.39 15.96 2.21
C GLY A 178 9.92 17.40 2.09
N VAL A 179 11.24 17.59 1.99
CA VAL A 179 11.86 18.91 1.79
C VAL A 179 11.39 19.53 0.47
N ILE A 180 11.41 18.75 -0.61
CA ILE A 180 10.90 19.19 -1.92
C ILE A 180 9.44 19.67 -1.81
N MET A 181 8.58 18.92 -1.10
CA MET A 181 7.19 19.29 -0.88
C MET A 181 7.04 20.58 -0.06
N THR A 182 7.89 20.80 0.96
CA THR A 182 7.87 22.05 1.73
C THR A 182 8.34 23.27 0.93
N GLN A 183 9.34 23.10 0.06
CA GLN A 183 9.90 24.18 -0.76
C GLN A 183 9.03 24.55 -1.97
N ALA A 184 8.18 23.63 -2.43
CA ALA A 184 7.23 23.90 -3.52
C ALA A 184 6.07 24.84 -3.10
N VAL A 185 5.96 25.17 -1.81
CA VAL A 185 4.96 26.09 -1.25
C VAL A 185 5.49 27.53 -1.25
N PRO A 186 4.83 28.48 -1.94
CA PRO A 186 5.22 29.89 -1.87
C PRO A 186 4.93 30.48 -0.47
N THR A 187 5.89 31.21 0.07
CA THR A 187 5.85 31.83 1.42
C THR A 187 4.92 33.05 1.54
N ARG A 188 4.41 33.59 0.43
CA ARG A 188 3.42 34.68 0.42
C ARG A 188 2.09 34.21 -0.14
N VAL A 189 1.07 34.26 0.72
CA VAL A 189 -0.33 34.23 0.33
C VAL A 189 -0.72 35.67 0.01
N ASP A 190 -0.65 36.08 -1.26
CA ASP A 190 -1.25 37.35 -1.69
C ASP A 190 -2.77 37.18 -1.76
N TYR A 191 -3.47 37.80 -0.81
CA TYR A 191 -4.93 37.83 -0.70
C TYR A 191 -5.60 38.85 -1.65
N SER A 192 -5.01 39.15 -2.82
CA SER A 192 -5.47 40.25 -3.69
C SER A 192 -6.36 39.80 -4.85
N GLY A 193 -7.18 38.76 -4.67
CA GLY A 193 -7.98 38.22 -5.77
C GLY A 193 -9.18 37.35 -5.39
N VAL A 194 -9.67 37.42 -4.15
CA VAL A 194 -10.90 36.70 -3.77
C VAL A 194 -12.10 37.51 -4.29
N LYS A 195 -12.57 37.18 -5.50
CA LYS A 195 -13.94 37.55 -5.87
C LYS A 195 -14.89 36.81 -4.93
N SER A 196 -15.63 37.57 -4.13
CA SER A 196 -16.75 37.07 -3.34
C SER A 196 -17.72 36.35 -4.28
N MET A 197 -17.74 35.02 -4.20
CA MET A 197 -18.74 34.23 -4.90
C MET A 197 -20.07 34.47 -4.19
N SER A 198 -21.05 34.96 -4.94
CA SER A 198 -22.39 35.25 -4.44
C SER A 198 -23.00 34.03 -3.76
N VAL A 199 -23.34 34.19 -2.48
CA VAL A 199 -24.22 33.30 -1.74
C VAL A 199 -25.59 33.37 -2.40
N ASN A 200 -25.89 32.46 -3.34
CA ASN A 200 -27.27 32.14 -3.74
C ASN A 200 -27.33 30.93 -4.68
N ARG A 201 -27.38 29.74 -4.05
CA ARG A 201 -28.17 28.53 -4.39
C ARG A 201 -27.45 27.31 -3.82
N TYR A 202 -27.75 27.00 -2.56
CA TYR A 202 -27.49 25.69 -2.00
C TYR A 202 -28.52 24.74 -2.62
N ASP A 203 -28.16 24.15 -3.76
CA ASP A 203 -29.05 23.28 -4.55
C ASP A 203 -28.53 21.84 -4.50
N ARG A 204 -29.44 20.88 -4.62
CA ARG A 204 -29.29 19.41 -4.46
C ARG A 204 -28.11 18.76 -5.21
N ARG A 205 -27.46 19.51 -6.11
CA ARG A 205 -26.22 19.18 -6.82
C ARG A 205 -24.99 19.08 -5.90
N ASP A 206 -24.89 19.91 -4.85
CA ASP A 206 -23.72 19.91 -3.96
C ASP A 206 -23.71 18.69 -3.03
N TYR A 207 -24.88 18.21 -2.60
CA TYR A 207 -25.01 16.96 -1.82
C TYR A 207 -24.51 15.74 -2.61
N ASN A 208 -24.90 15.62 -3.89
CA ASN A 208 -24.45 14.53 -4.76
C ASN A 208 -22.94 14.60 -5.05
N ARG A 209 -22.34 15.80 -5.10
CA ARG A 209 -20.89 16.00 -5.24
C ARG A 209 -20.12 15.58 -3.98
N MET A 210 -20.59 15.96 -2.80
CA MET A 210 -19.98 15.55 -1.52
C MET A 210 -20.07 14.04 -1.31
N ALA A 211 -21.21 13.41 -1.65
CA ALA A 211 -21.38 11.97 -1.56
C ALA A 211 -20.45 11.21 -2.53
N ALA A 212 -20.33 11.68 -3.78
CA ALA A 212 -19.44 11.06 -4.76
C ALA A 212 -17.95 11.19 -4.38
N LEU A 213 -17.56 12.32 -3.78
CA LEU A 213 -16.20 12.55 -3.28
C LEU A 213 -15.89 11.67 -2.06
N GLY A 214 -16.85 11.50 -1.15
CA GLY A 214 -16.73 10.55 -0.04
C GLY A 214 -16.58 9.11 -0.50
N LEU A 215 -17.32 8.71 -1.54
CA LEU A 215 -17.22 7.38 -2.14
C LEU A 215 -15.87 7.15 -2.83
N GLU A 216 -15.35 8.15 -3.56
CA GLU A 216 -14.02 8.07 -4.17
C GLU A 216 -12.91 7.90 -3.13
N ILE A 217 -12.93 8.68 -2.05
CA ILE A 217 -11.95 8.57 -0.95
C ILE A 217 -12.04 7.18 -0.30
N LEU A 218 -13.25 6.69 -0.04
CA LEU A 218 -13.46 5.35 0.49
C LEU A 218 -12.92 4.28 -0.47
N GLY A 219 -13.17 4.41 -1.78
CA GLY A 219 -12.68 3.49 -2.80
C GLY A 219 -11.16 3.44 -2.86
N VAL A 220 -10.49 4.59 -2.87
CA VAL A 220 -9.02 4.69 -2.88
C VAL A 220 -8.42 4.12 -1.58
N THR A 221 -8.98 4.46 -0.42
CA THR A 221 -8.46 3.96 0.87
C THR A 221 -8.58 2.43 0.97
N LEU A 222 -9.72 1.86 0.60
CA LEU A 222 -9.90 0.40 0.54
C LEU A 222 -8.91 -0.24 -0.44
N ALA A 223 -8.68 0.37 -1.60
CA ALA A 223 -7.73 -0.14 -2.58
C ALA A 223 -6.27 -0.10 -2.07
N VAL A 224 -5.86 0.97 -1.37
CA VAL A 224 -4.54 1.07 -0.73
C VAL A 224 -4.35 -0.03 0.33
N PHE A 225 -5.32 -0.19 1.23
CA PHE A 225 -5.26 -1.25 2.24
C PHE A 225 -5.24 -2.65 1.61
N GLY A 226 -6.11 -2.90 0.61
CA GLY A 226 -6.12 -4.16 -0.12
C GLY A 226 -4.77 -4.47 -0.79
N TRP A 227 -4.16 -3.47 -1.42
CA TRP A 227 -2.85 -3.61 -2.05
C TRP A 227 -1.74 -3.95 -1.05
N ILE A 228 -1.71 -3.30 0.11
CA ILE A 228 -0.76 -3.61 1.20
C ILE A 228 -0.94 -5.05 1.68
N VAL A 229 -2.20 -5.46 1.92
CA VAL A 229 -2.50 -6.84 2.35
C VAL A 229 -2.07 -7.85 1.27
N GLY A 230 -2.20 -7.52 -0.01
CA GLY A 230 -1.73 -8.34 -1.13
C GLY A 230 -0.22 -8.54 -1.14
N ILE A 231 0.56 -7.50 -0.83
CA ILE A 231 2.03 -7.60 -0.67
C ILE A 231 2.37 -8.54 0.49
N VAL A 232 1.71 -8.35 1.65
CA VAL A 232 1.94 -9.18 2.84
C VAL A 232 1.59 -10.65 2.58
N SER A 233 0.45 -10.92 1.93
CA SER A 233 0.05 -12.27 1.53
C SER A 233 1.08 -12.94 0.61
N CYS A 234 1.62 -12.19 -0.36
CA CYS A 234 2.63 -12.71 -1.28
C CYS A 234 3.97 -13.00 -0.58
N ALA A 235 4.37 -12.17 0.40
CA ALA A 235 5.65 -12.28 1.09
C ALA A 235 5.67 -13.37 2.18
N LEU A 236 4.54 -13.63 2.85
CA LEU A 236 4.48 -14.58 3.96
C LEU A 236 4.57 -16.04 3.48
N PRO A 237 5.32 -16.91 4.19
CA PRO A 237 5.51 -18.30 3.78
C PRO A 237 4.37 -19.25 4.20
N MET A 238 3.17 -18.72 4.47
CA MET A 238 2.06 -19.45 5.09
C MET A 238 0.90 -19.70 4.11
N TRP A 239 1.20 -20.16 2.90
CA TRP A 239 0.17 -20.46 1.88
C TRP A 239 -0.44 -21.84 2.09
N LYS A 240 0.39 -22.86 2.32
CA LYS A 240 -0.06 -24.22 2.65
C LYS A 240 0.57 -24.65 3.96
N VAL A 241 -0.20 -25.27 4.84
CA VAL A 241 0.29 -25.78 6.12
C VAL A 241 0.10 -27.29 6.14
N THR A 242 1.11 -28.03 6.60
CA THR A 242 1.01 -29.48 6.83
C THR A 242 1.56 -29.79 8.20
N ALA A 243 0.79 -30.47 9.03
CA ALA A 243 1.22 -30.88 10.36
C ALA A 243 1.49 -32.38 10.36
N PHE A 244 2.77 -32.75 10.44
CA PHE A 244 3.18 -34.14 10.62
C PHE A 244 3.15 -34.45 12.11
N ILE A 245 2.03 -34.99 12.58
CA ILE A 245 1.84 -35.38 13.99
C ILE A 245 1.93 -36.91 14.05
N GLY A 246 3.14 -37.44 14.24
CA GLY A 246 3.34 -38.85 14.57
C GLY A 246 3.03 -39.14 16.04
N VAL A 247 2.97 -40.43 16.42
CA VAL A 247 2.70 -40.90 17.81
C VAL A 247 3.77 -40.40 18.81
N ASN A 248 4.95 -40.00 18.34
CA ASN A 248 6.03 -39.46 19.14
C ASN A 248 6.17 -37.94 18.96
N ILE A 249 6.11 -37.19 20.08
CA ILE A 249 6.25 -35.72 20.14
C ILE A 249 7.59 -35.22 19.57
N VAL A 250 8.63 -36.05 19.59
CA VAL A 250 9.99 -35.72 19.12
C VAL A 250 10.06 -35.59 17.59
N THR A 251 9.09 -36.15 16.84
CA THR A 251 9.00 -36.04 15.38
C THR A 251 7.90 -35.12 14.89
N ALA A 252 7.18 -34.44 15.80
CA ALA A 252 6.12 -33.51 15.44
C ALA A 252 6.72 -32.27 14.77
N GLN A 253 6.39 -32.06 13.49
CA GLN A 253 6.86 -30.93 12.69
C GLN A 253 5.71 -30.34 11.86
N THR A 254 5.67 -29.03 11.76
CA THR A 254 4.70 -28.30 10.94
C THR A 254 5.41 -27.63 9.78
N ILE A 255 5.11 -28.04 8.56
CA ILE A 255 5.70 -27.45 7.35
C ILE A 255 4.74 -26.40 6.79
N TRP A 256 5.26 -25.19 6.62
CA TRP A 256 4.62 -24.05 5.97
C TRP A 256 5.24 -23.86 4.59
N GLU A 257 4.45 -24.01 3.54
CA GLU A 257 4.88 -23.75 2.18
C GLU A 257 4.38 -22.37 1.77
N GLY A 258 5.32 -21.50 1.41
CA GLY A 258 5.06 -20.18 0.85
C GLY A 258 5.22 -20.12 -0.64
N ILE A 259 4.97 -18.95 -1.22
CA ILE A 259 5.30 -18.70 -2.63
C ILE A 259 6.80 -18.76 -2.85
N TRP A 260 7.61 -18.12 -1.99
CA TRP A 260 9.04 -17.87 -2.22
C TRP A 260 9.98 -18.79 -1.45
N MET A 261 9.50 -19.35 -0.34
CA MET A 261 10.27 -20.22 0.54
C MET A 261 9.32 -21.22 1.23
N ASN A 262 9.86 -22.34 1.69
CA ASN A 262 9.17 -23.23 2.62
C ASN A 262 9.86 -23.19 3.98
N CYS A 263 9.10 -23.36 5.06
CA CYS A 263 9.58 -23.31 6.43
C CYS A 263 9.08 -24.53 7.21
N VAL A 264 9.95 -25.15 8.01
CA VAL A 264 9.61 -26.30 8.86
C VAL A 264 9.75 -25.89 10.33
N VAL A 265 8.65 -25.90 11.07
CA VAL A 265 8.63 -25.60 12.51
C VAL A 265 8.68 -26.91 13.29
N GLN A 266 9.68 -27.07 14.15
CA GLN A 266 9.83 -28.22 15.04
C GLN A 266 9.16 -27.96 16.41
N SER A 267 8.85 -29.02 17.16
CA SER A 267 8.24 -28.93 18.51
C SER A 267 9.08 -28.15 19.53
N THR A 268 10.38 -27.97 19.26
CA THR A 268 11.30 -27.12 20.04
C THR A 268 11.13 -25.62 19.77
N GLY A 269 10.26 -25.22 18.85
CA GLY A 269 10.04 -23.83 18.44
C GLY A 269 11.03 -23.29 17.40
N GLN A 270 11.94 -24.14 16.90
CA GLN A 270 12.87 -23.76 15.83
C GLN A 270 12.18 -23.83 14.46
N MET A 271 12.29 -22.77 13.65
CA MET A 271 11.76 -22.70 12.29
C MET A 271 12.90 -22.84 11.29
N GLN A 272 12.81 -23.74 10.32
CA GLN A 272 13.84 -23.96 9.31
C GLN A 272 13.28 -23.59 7.94
N CYS A 273 13.58 -22.40 7.46
CA CYS A 273 13.20 -21.91 6.15
C CYS A 273 14.26 -22.25 5.09
N LYS A 274 13.81 -22.61 3.89
CA LYS A 274 14.65 -22.77 2.72
C LYS A 274 14.01 -22.03 1.55
N VAL A 275 14.79 -21.18 0.89
CA VAL A 275 14.36 -20.55 -0.36
C VAL A 275 14.43 -21.59 -1.46
N TYR A 276 13.46 -21.57 -2.38
CA TYR A 276 13.46 -22.53 -3.47
C TYR A 276 14.63 -22.25 -4.44
N ASP A 277 15.65 -23.13 -4.44
CA ASP A 277 16.91 -22.96 -5.19
C ASP A 277 16.75 -22.99 -6.71
N SER A 278 15.70 -23.65 -7.23
CA SER A 278 15.51 -23.82 -8.67
C SER A 278 14.04 -23.72 -9.06
N MET A 279 13.74 -22.81 -10.00
CA MET A 279 12.39 -22.66 -10.58
C MET A 279 11.90 -23.97 -11.24
N LEU A 280 12.81 -24.81 -11.73
CA LEU A 280 12.51 -26.07 -12.41
C LEU A 280 12.09 -27.22 -11.48
N ALA A 281 12.38 -27.12 -10.18
CA ALA A 281 12.01 -28.12 -9.18
C ALA A 281 10.68 -27.80 -8.47
N LEU A 282 10.04 -26.68 -8.84
CA LEU A 282 8.82 -26.19 -8.22
C LEU A 282 7.58 -26.67 -8.99
N SER A 283 6.45 -26.90 -8.30
CA SER A 283 5.21 -27.24 -8.98
C SER A 283 4.73 -26.10 -9.89
N SER A 284 4.20 -26.45 -11.06
CA SER A 284 3.70 -25.49 -12.05
C SER A 284 2.65 -24.52 -11.48
N ASP A 285 1.81 -25.01 -10.55
CA ASP A 285 0.82 -24.20 -9.83
C ASP A 285 1.47 -23.05 -9.04
N LEU A 286 2.61 -23.30 -8.38
CA LEU A 286 3.29 -22.30 -7.56
C LEU A 286 4.01 -21.27 -8.43
N GLN A 287 4.56 -21.71 -9.57
CA GLN A 287 5.19 -20.81 -10.53
C GLN A 287 4.16 -19.86 -11.18
N ALA A 288 2.97 -20.37 -11.53
CA ALA A 288 1.87 -19.54 -11.99
C ALA A 288 1.42 -18.55 -10.90
N ALA A 289 1.32 -19.00 -9.64
CA ALA A 289 0.97 -18.13 -8.51
C ALA A 289 1.98 -16.99 -8.31
N ARG A 290 3.28 -17.26 -8.41
CA ARG A 290 4.33 -16.22 -8.38
C ARG A 290 4.09 -15.12 -9.40
N ALA A 291 3.92 -15.50 -10.66
CA ALA A 291 3.72 -14.56 -11.75
C ALA A 291 2.45 -13.73 -11.55
N LEU A 292 1.33 -14.39 -11.23
CA LEU A 292 0.04 -13.72 -11.02
C LEU A 292 0.05 -12.76 -9.83
N CYS A 293 0.64 -13.14 -8.70
CA CYS A 293 0.76 -12.26 -7.53
C CYS A 293 1.65 -11.05 -7.80
N VAL A 294 2.78 -11.21 -8.49
CA VAL A 294 3.67 -10.09 -8.84
C VAL A 294 3.00 -9.14 -9.82
N ILE A 295 2.36 -9.65 -10.87
CA ILE A 295 1.61 -8.83 -11.84
C ILE A 295 0.49 -8.06 -11.13
N ALA A 296 -0.25 -8.71 -10.22
CA ALA A 296 -1.28 -8.04 -9.43
C ALA A 296 -0.73 -6.88 -8.57
N ILE A 297 0.44 -7.04 -7.96
CA ILE A 297 1.09 -5.97 -7.17
C ILE A 297 1.47 -4.80 -8.08
N VAL A 298 2.05 -5.06 -9.25
CA VAL A 298 2.42 -4.01 -10.22
C VAL A 298 1.18 -3.29 -10.74
N MET A 299 0.12 -4.03 -11.07
CA MET A 299 -1.17 -3.44 -11.48
C MET A 299 -1.79 -2.59 -10.38
N GLY A 300 -1.64 -2.98 -9.11
CA GLY A 300 -2.06 -2.17 -7.96
C GLY A 300 -1.30 -0.84 -7.86
N VAL A 301 0.02 -0.82 -8.12
CA VAL A 301 0.79 0.43 -8.19
C VAL A 301 0.27 1.33 -9.32
N LEU A 302 0.02 0.76 -10.50
CA LEU A 302 -0.53 1.51 -11.63
C LEU A 302 -1.93 2.06 -11.32
N GLY A 303 -2.80 1.28 -10.68
CA GLY A 303 -4.12 1.72 -10.23
C GLY A 303 -4.06 2.86 -9.21
N LEU A 304 -3.09 2.83 -8.29
CA LEU A 304 -2.87 3.92 -7.33
C LEU A 304 -2.46 5.21 -8.03
N LEU A 305 -1.52 5.13 -8.97
CA LEU A 305 -1.08 6.30 -9.75
C LEU A 305 -2.24 6.90 -10.57
N LEU A 306 -3.03 6.07 -11.23
CA LEU A 306 -4.21 6.50 -11.98
C LEU A 306 -5.28 7.13 -11.07
N SER A 307 -5.48 6.58 -9.87
CA SER A 307 -6.44 7.13 -8.89
C SER A 307 -6.03 8.52 -8.41
N ILE A 308 -4.72 8.75 -8.23
CA ILE A 308 -4.19 10.07 -7.86
C ILE A 308 -4.44 11.08 -8.99
N VAL A 309 -4.26 10.69 -10.26
CA VAL A 309 -4.45 11.58 -11.42
C VAL A 309 -5.93 11.82 -11.74
N GLY A 310 -6.80 10.84 -11.46
CA GLY A 310 -8.21 10.87 -11.83
C GLY A 310 -9.14 11.49 -10.79
N ALA A 311 -8.77 11.54 -9.51
CA ALA A 311 -9.68 11.90 -8.44
C ALA A 311 -10.38 13.24 -8.73
N LYS A 312 -11.67 13.39 -8.44
CA LYS A 312 -12.42 14.64 -8.77
C LYS A 312 -11.85 15.88 -8.12
N CYS A 313 -11.19 15.70 -6.99
CA CYS A 313 -10.46 16.77 -6.37
C CYS A 313 -9.28 17.23 -7.25
N THR A 314 -8.63 16.37 -8.03
CA THR A 314 -7.48 16.75 -8.85
C THR A 314 -7.84 17.54 -10.12
N ASN A 315 -7.09 18.61 -10.38
CA ASN A 315 -7.18 19.50 -11.52
C ASN A 315 -5.95 19.36 -12.44
N CYS A 316 -5.27 18.21 -12.35
CA CYS A 316 -4.19 17.86 -13.29
C CYS A 316 -4.74 17.62 -14.70
N LEU A 317 -6.05 17.38 -14.82
CA LEU A 317 -6.83 17.35 -16.05
C LEU A 317 -7.87 18.47 -15.95
N GLU A 318 -7.97 19.35 -16.94
CA GLU A 318 -9.02 20.39 -16.94
C GLU A 318 -10.38 19.83 -17.35
N GLU A 319 -10.40 18.72 -18.10
CA GLU A 319 -11.62 18.12 -18.61
C GLU A 319 -12.23 17.10 -17.64
N GLU A 320 -13.42 17.41 -17.11
CA GLU A 320 -14.17 16.55 -16.17
C GLU A 320 -14.50 15.16 -16.75
N ARG A 321 -14.70 15.07 -18.08
CA ARG A 321 -14.91 13.79 -18.78
C ARG A 321 -13.65 12.93 -18.79
N ALA A 322 -12.48 13.55 -18.96
CA ALA A 322 -11.21 12.84 -18.91
C ALA A 322 -10.93 12.32 -17.49
N LYS A 323 -11.21 13.11 -16.44
CA LYS A 323 -11.10 12.67 -15.04
C LYS A 323 -11.97 11.45 -14.75
N ALA A 324 -13.24 11.51 -15.16
CA ALA A 324 -14.16 10.37 -14.98
C ALA A 324 -13.65 9.11 -15.68
N ARG A 325 -13.16 9.22 -16.93
CA ARG A 325 -12.57 8.10 -17.65
C ARG A 325 -11.32 7.56 -16.95
N VAL A 326 -10.43 8.42 -16.47
CA VAL A 326 -9.21 8.01 -15.75
C VAL A 326 -9.57 7.29 -14.44
N MET A 327 -10.58 7.77 -13.70
CA MET A 327 -11.04 7.08 -12.50
C MET A 327 -11.67 5.72 -12.78
N ILE A 328 -12.46 5.59 -13.85
CA ILE A 328 -12.97 4.30 -14.28
C ILE A 328 -11.80 3.38 -14.66
N THR A 329 -10.80 3.88 -15.38
CA THR A 329 -9.62 3.06 -15.71
C THR A 329 -8.85 2.62 -14.47
N ALA A 330 -8.75 3.49 -13.44
CA ALA A 330 -8.14 3.15 -12.17
C ALA A 330 -8.95 2.08 -11.41
N GLY A 331 -10.28 2.18 -11.41
CA GLY A 331 -11.15 1.17 -10.82
C GLY A 331 -11.02 -0.18 -11.54
N VAL A 332 -11.01 -0.18 -12.87
CA VAL A 332 -10.82 -1.39 -13.69
C VAL A 332 -9.45 -2.02 -13.45
N THR A 333 -8.37 -1.24 -13.36
CA THR A 333 -7.04 -1.80 -13.06
C THR A 333 -6.98 -2.43 -11.69
N PHE A 334 -7.63 -1.86 -10.67
CA PHE A 334 -7.77 -2.51 -9.36
C PHE A 334 -8.60 -3.78 -9.39
N ILE A 335 -9.71 -3.80 -10.14
CA ILE A 335 -10.52 -5.02 -10.32
C ILE A 335 -9.68 -6.11 -11.01
N CYS A 336 -8.94 -5.77 -12.07
CA CYS A 336 -8.03 -6.70 -12.74
C CYS A 336 -6.94 -7.22 -11.79
N ALA A 337 -6.32 -6.34 -10.99
CA ALA A 337 -5.35 -6.74 -9.98
C ALA A 337 -5.97 -7.69 -8.94
N ALA A 338 -7.19 -7.42 -8.49
CA ALA A 338 -7.90 -8.24 -7.52
C ALA A 338 -8.21 -9.64 -8.06
N VAL A 339 -8.65 -9.74 -9.32
CA VAL A 339 -8.93 -11.01 -10.01
C VAL A 339 -7.63 -11.80 -10.21
N MET A 340 -6.56 -11.14 -10.66
CA MET A 340 -5.24 -11.77 -10.81
C MET A 340 -4.69 -12.30 -9.49
N HIS A 341 -4.97 -11.65 -8.36
CA HIS A 341 -4.60 -12.13 -7.04
C HIS A 341 -5.54 -13.23 -6.53
N LEU A 342 -6.83 -13.17 -6.87
CA LEU A 342 -7.84 -14.14 -6.44
C LEU A 342 -7.64 -15.51 -7.08
N ILE A 343 -7.27 -15.56 -8.36
CA ILE A 343 -7.03 -16.79 -9.11
C ILE A 343 -6.05 -17.74 -8.39
N PRO A 344 -4.80 -17.34 -8.06
CA PRO A 344 -3.85 -18.24 -7.41
C PRO A 344 -4.25 -18.58 -5.97
N VAL A 345 -4.90 -17.67 -5.24
CA VAL A 345 -5.39 -17.93 -3.87
C VAL A 345 -6.50 -18.99 -3.89
N CYS A 346 -7.52 -18.82 -4.74
CA CYS A 346 -8.61 -19.78 -4.89
C CYS A 346 -8.15 -21.12 -5.45
N TRP A 347 -7.25 -21.11 -6.44
CA TRP A 347 -6.67 -22.34 -6.98
C TRP A 347 -5.87 -23.10 -5.93
N SER A 348 -5.04 -22.38 -5.15
CA SER A 348 -4.28 -22.98 -4.05
C SER A 348 -5.20 -23.60 -3.01
N ALA A 349 -6.23 -22.86 -2.56
CA ALA A 349 -7.23 -23.39 -1.64
C ALA A 349 -7.96 -24.61 -2.20
N HIS A 350 -8.37 -24.58 -3.47
CA HIS A 350 -9.01 -25.72 -4.13
C HIS A 350 -8.09 -26.95 -4.16
N SER A 351 -6.81 -26.77 -4.49
CA SER A 351 -5.82 -27.86 -4.48
C SER A 351 -5.64 -28.49 -3.09
N ILE A 352 -5.63 -27.67 -2.03
CA ILE A 352 -5.52 -28.12 -0.63
C ILE A 352 -6.76 -28.93 -0.25
N ILE A 353 -7.95 -28.42 -0.54
CA ILE A 353 -9.21 -29.09 -0.24
C ILE A 353 -9.29 -30.44 -0.98
N ARG A 354 -8.91 -30.46 -2.27
CA ARG A 354 -8.90 -31.70 -3.06
C ARG A 354 -7.93 -32.73 -2.47
N SER A 355 -6.73 -32.30 -2.06
CA SER A 355 -5.78 -33.17 -1.36
C SER A 355 -6.34 -33.68 -0.03
N PHE A 356 -7.08 -32.86 0.71
CA PHE A 356 -7.64 -33.27 2.01
C PHE A 356 -8.65 -34.42 1.91
N TYR A 357 -9.45 -34.44 0.84
CA TYR A 357 -10.45 -35.49 0.57
C TYR A 357 -9.94 -36.66 -0.27
N ASP A 358 -8.66 -36.64 -0.69
CA ASP A 358 -8.08 -37.73 -1.46
C ASP A 358 -7.81 -38.94 -0.55
N PRO A 359 -8.45 -40.11 -0.78
CA PRO A 359 -8.28 -41.28 0.07
C PRO A 359 -6.87 -41.89 0.02
N ILE A 360 -6.03 -41.47 -0.93
CA ILE A 360 -4.65 -41.96 -1.09
C ILE A 360 -3.71 -41.26 -0.09
N ILE A 361 -4.09 -40.10 0.44
CA ILE A 361 -3.22 -39.31 1.33
C ILE A 361 -3.39 -39.76 2.78
N ILE A 362 -2.28 -40.14 3.42
CA ILE A 362 -2.25 -40.49 4.84
C ILE A 362 -2.61 -39.28 5.71
N GLU A 363 -3.24 -39.51 6.87
CA GLU A 363 -3.70 -38.43 7.74
C GLU A 363 -2.58 -37.47 8.17
N ALA A 364 -1.36 -37.99 8.37
CA ALA A 364 -0.18 -37.21 8.72
C ALA A 364 0.34 -36.29 7.59
N GLN A 365 -0.18 -36.43 6.36
CA GLN A 365 0.17 -35.60 5.19
C GLN A 365 -0.97 -34.69 4.74
N LYS A 366 -2.06 -34.61 5.51
CA LYS A 366 -3.17 -33.72 5.18
C LYS A 366 -2.70 -32.27 5.18
N ARG A 367 -3.09 -31.56 4.12
CA ARG A 367 -2.78 -30.14 3.90
C ARG A 367 -3.93 -29.29 4.44
N GLU A 368 -3.57 -28.24 5.16
CA GLU A 368 -4.46 -27.21 5.70
C GLU A 368 -4.22 -25.87 5.00
N ILE A 369 -5.24 -25.02 5.06
CA ILE A 369 -5.23 -23.68 4.47
C ILE A 369 -4.40 -22.76 5.36
N GLY A 370 -3.33 -22.19 4.81
CA GLY A 370 -2.47 -21.30 5.58
C GLY A 370 -3.02 -19.88 5.73
N THR A 371 -2.52 -19.15 6.73
CA THR A 371 -2.98 -17.80 7.10
C THR A 371 -2.88 -16.79 5.95
N SER A 372 -1.90 -16.91 5.06
CA SER A 372 -1.74 -15.96 3.95
C SER A 372 -2.86 -16.09 2.91
N LEU A 373 -3.49 -17.26 2.74
CA LEU A 373 -4.63 -17.43 1.82
C LEU A 373 -5.83 -16.60 2.29
N TYR A 374 -6.07 -16.54 3.61
CA TYR A 374 -7.11 -15.67 4.17
C TYR A 374 -6.81 -14.18 3.94
N LEU A 375 -5.55 -13.77 4.09
CA LEU A 375 -5.12 -12.42 3.73
C LEU A 375 -5.27 -12.16 2.22
N GLY A 376 -5.01 -13.16 1.38
CA GLY A 376 -5.21 -13.11 -0.07
C GLY A 376 -6.69 -12.86 -0.44
N TRP A 377 -7.63 -13.55 0.21
CA TRP A 377 -9.06 -13.29 0.02
C TRP A 377 -9.47 -11.90 0.50
N ALA A 378 -8.96 -11.47 1.67
CA ALA A 378 -9.21 -10.12 2.17
C ALA A 378 -8.67 -9.04 1.21
N CYS A 379 -7.46 -9.22 0.68
CA CYS A 379 -6.86 -8.39 -0.36
C CYS A 379 -7.76 -8.29 -1.60
N SER A 380 -8.15 -9.42 -2.18
CA SER A 380 -9.01 -9.45 -3.37
C SER A 380 -10.37 -8.81 -3.11
N ALA A 381 -10.98 -9.02 -1.95
CA ALA A 381 -12.26 -8.40 -1.58
C ALA A 381 -12.13 -6.87 -1.45
N LEU A 382 -11.11 -6.39 -0.75
CA LEU A 382 -10.86 -4.96 -0.57
C LEU A 382 -10.56 -4.26 -1.90
N LEU A 383 -9.74 -4.87 -2.76
CA LEU A 383 -9.43 -4.33 -4.10
C LEU A 383 -10.65 -4.38 -5.04
N LEU A 384 -11.47 -5.43 -4.99
CA LEU A 384 -12.71 -5.51 -5.77
C LEU A 384 -13.73 -4.46 -5.35
N ILE A 385 -13.95 -4.30 -4.04
CA ILE A 385 -14.88 -3.31 -3.50
C ILE A 385 -14.37 -1.90 -3.79
N GLY A 386 -13.08 -1.64 -3.54
CA GLY A 386 -12.45 -0.35 -3.83
C GLY A 386 -12.51 -0.01 -5.32
N GLY A 387 -12.13 -0.92 -6.20
CA GLY A 387 -12.20 -0.73 -7.65
C GLY A 387 -13.64 -0.58 -8.17
N GLY A 388 -14.58 -1.36 -7.65
CA GLY A 388 -16.00 -1.26 -7.99
C GLY A 388 -16.60 0.09 -7.61
N ILE A 389 -16.29 0.59 -6.41
CA ILE A 389 -16.67 1.94 -5.97
C ILE A 389 -16.12 3.02 -6.91
N LEU A 390 -14.85 2.90 -7.33
CA LEU A 390 -14.22 3.87 -8.25
C LEU A 390 -14.89 3.85 -9.63
N CYS A 391 -15.27 2.67 -10.14
CA CYS A 391 -16.04 2.54 -11.38
C CYS A 391 -17.44 3.17 -11.28
N CYS A 392 -18.10 3.02 -10.13
CA CYS A 392 -19.46 3.50 -9.89
C CYS A 392 -19.56 5.01 -9.58
N SER A 393 -18.44 5.71 -9.42
CA SER A 393 -18.41 7.12 -9.02
C SER A 393 -18.76 8.10 -10.16
N CYS A 394 -19.27 7.62 -11.30
CA CYS A 394 -19.61 8.47 -12.44
C CYS A 394 -20.91 9.27 -12.21
N PRO A 395 -20.92 10.59 -12.45
CA PRO A 395 -22.17 11.30 -12.64
C PRO A 395 -22.84 10.79 -13.94
N PRO A 396 -24.17 10.60 -13.96
CA PRO A 396 -24.88 10.26 -15.18
C PRO A 396 -24.59 11.31 -16.25
N GLN A 397 -24.29 10.84 -17.45
CA GLN A 397 -24.17 11.67 -18.63
C GLN A 397 -25.50 12.44 -18.76
N GLU A 398 -25.47 13.78 -18.69
CA GLU A 398 -26.58 14.55 -19.25
C GLU A 398 -26.59 14.21 -20.74
N GLU A 399 -27.48 13.29 -21.09
CA GLU A 399 -27.86 12.99 -22.45
C GLU A 399 -28.22 14.34 -23.09
N ASN A 400 -27.54 14.68 -24.19
CA ASN A 400 -27.88 15.82 -25.04
C ASN A 400 -29.31 15.63 -25.59
N ARG A 401 -30.32 15.87 -24.76
CA ARG A 401 -31.74 15.82 -25.13
C ARG A 401 -32.39 17.20 -25.19
N TYR A 402 -31.57 18.25 -25.30
CA TYR A 402 -31.98 19.56 -25.79
C TYR A 402 -31.28 19.84 -27.12
N GLY A 403 -31.76 19.19 -28.17
CA GLY A 403 -31.79 19.88 -29.47
C GLY A 403 -32.70 21.12 -29.34
N PRO A 404 -32.44 22.21 -30.07
CA PRO A 404 -33.32 23.38 -30.03
C PRO A 404 -34.73 22.94 -30.43
N PRO A 405 -35.81 23.46 -29.78
CA PRO A 405 -37.16 23.05 -30.13
C PRO A 405 -37.39 23.41 -31.60
N SER A 406 -37.72 22.39 -32.38
CA SER A 406 -38.20 22.54 -33.74
C SER A 406 -39.34 23.56 -33.71
N ARG A 407 -39.17 24.62 -34.49
CA ARG A 407 -40.14 25.70 -34.69
C ARG A 407 -41.41 25.08 -35.30
N MET A 408 -42.31 24.59 -34.46
CA MET A 408 -43.69 24.29 -34.85
C MET A 408 -44.34 25.60 -35.22
N VAL A 409 -44.43 25.86 -36.52
CA VAL A 409 -45.29 26.90 -37.08
C VAL A 409 -46.73 26.41 -36.87
N TYR A 410 -47.36 26.87 -35.79
CA TYR A 410 -48.82 26.79 -35.68
C TYR A 410 -49.42 27.92 -36.52
N SER A 411 -50.22 27.57 -37.53
CA SER A 411 -51.13 28.52 -38.17
C SER A 411 -52.12 29.05 -37.12
N ALA A 412 -52.08 30.36 -36.89
CA ALA A 412 -52.94 31.03 -35.93
C ALA A 412 -54.41 31.02 -36.41
N ALA A 413 -55.31 30.45 -35.60
CA ALA A 413 -56.73 30.73 -35.68
C ALA A 413 -57.01 32.04 -34.93
N ARG A 414 -57.66 32.98 -35.62
CA ARG A 414 -57.96 34.35 -35.18
C ARG A 414 -59.09 34.32 -34.14
N SER A 415 -58.85 34.75 -32.91
CA SER A 415 -59.93 35.08 -31.96
C SER A 415 -59.84 36.56 -31.57
N VAL A 416 -60.99 37.23 -31.70
CA VAL A 416 -61.23 38.66 -31.51
C VAL A 416 -61.26 38.99 -30.01
N PRO A 417 -60.69 40.13 -29.55
CA PRO A 417 -60.77 40.53 -28.14
C PRO A 417 -62.10 41.26 -27.83
N PRO A 418 -62.64 41.16 -26.60
CA PRO A 418 -63.77 41.98 -26.17
C PRO A 418 -63.26 43.38 -25.80
N ALA A 419 -63.72 44.41 -26.51
CA ALA A 419 -63.45 45.79 -26.16
C ALA A 419 -64.43 46.28 -25.09
N GLY A 420 -63.88 46.70 -23.95
CA GLY A 420 -64.61 47.39 -22.91
C GLY A 420 -65.17 48.72 -23.41
N PHE A 421 -66.38 49.04 -22.94
CA PHE A 421 -67.00 50.34 -23.08
C PHE A 421 -66.12 51.42 -22.45
N ASP A 422 -65.79 52.47 -23.21
CA ASP A 422 -65.41 53.77 -22.66
C ASP A 422 -66.43 54.82 -23.10
N LYS A 423 -66.84 55.64 -22.13
CA LYS A 423 -67.86 56.69 -22.25
C LYS A 423 -67.16 58.00 -22.63
N ARG A 424 -67.85 58.83 -23.46
CA ARG A 424 -67.53 60.20 -23.92
C ARG A 424 -66.82 60.17 -25.28
N ASP A 425 -67.39 60.63 -26.39
CA ASP A 425 -68.03 61.92 -26.71
C ASP A 425 -69.31 61.67 -27.57
N TYR A 426 -70.44 62.38 -27.58
CA TYR A 426 -70.82 63.79 -27.40
C TYR A 426 -70.01 64.78 -28.23
N VAL A 427 -70.30 64.87 -29.54
CA VAL A 427 -71.00 65.98 -30.23
C VAL A 427 -71.46 65.48 -31.59
#